data_AF-A0A928JNS7-F1
#
_entry.id   AF-A0A928JNS7-F1
#
_cell.length_a   1.000
_cell.length_b   1.000
_cell.length_c   1.000
_cell.angle_alpha   90.00
_cell.angle_beta   90.00
_cell.angle_gamma   90.00
#
_symmetry.space_group_name_H-M   'P 1'
#
loop_
_entity.id
_entity.type
_entity.pdbx_description
1 polymer ?
#
loop_
_entity_poly.entity_id
_entity_poly.type
_entity_poly.pdbx_seq_one_letter_code
_entity_poly.pdbx_strand_id
1 'polypeptide(L)' 'MNMKENYLITVTGTQIIDGEKETIKLTTAGDFTFENGTWYIRYREYDNETPEIF' A
#
# COMPACT_ATOMS: atom_id res chain seq x y z
N MET A 1 -2.52 -10.53 -22.59
CA MET A 1 -1.48 -9.98 -21.70
C MET A 1 -1.65 -10.66 -20.36
N ASN A 2 -0.73 -11.55 -20.00
CA ASN A 2 -0.77 -12.24 -18.71
C ASN A 2 -0.07 -11.34 -17.68
N MET A 3 -0.79 -10.40 -17.06
CA MET A 3 -0.29 -9.71 -15.87
C MET A 3 -0.42 -10.66 -14.68
N LYS A 4 0.71 -11.15 -14.21
CA LYS A 4 0.86 -11.85 -12.93
C LYS A 4 1.91 -11.10 -12.12
N GLU A 5 1.56 -9.98 -11.52
CA GLU A 5 2.57 -9.25 -10.76
C GLU A 5 2.02 -8.82 -9.40
N ASN A 6 2.01 -9.81 -8.50
CA ASN A 6 2.01 -9.56 -7.06
C ASN A 6 3.34 -8.89 -6.69
N TYR A 7 3.40 -7.57 -6.78
CA TYR A 7 4.51 -6.75 -6.33
C TYR A 7 4.52 -6.65 -4.81
N LEU A 8 5.73 -6.60 -4.23
CA LEU A 8 5.90 -6.18 -2.85
C LEU A 8 5.95 -4.64 -2.81
N ILE A 9 4.90 -4.03 -2.30
CA ILE A 9 4.72 -2.59 -2.20
C ILE A 9 5.06 -2.14 -0.78
N THR A 10 5.74 -1.01 -0.66
CA THR A 10 5.99 -0.34 0.61
C THR A 10 5.43 1.07 0.56
N VAL A 11 4.50 1.38 1.46
CA VAL A 11 3.92 2.71 1.64
C VAL A 11 4.46 3.31 2.94
N THR A 12 5.04 4.50 2.86
CA THR A 12 5.59 5.21 4.02
C THR A 12 4.80 6.50 4.23
N GLY A 13 4.03 6.57 5.31
CA GLY A 13 3.38 7.80 5.76
C GLY A 13 4.29 8.55 6.72
N THR A 14 4.52 9.84 6.50
CA THR A 14 5.28 10.69 7.43
C THR A 14 4.43 11.89 7.78
N GLN A 15 4.27 12.15 9.08
CA GLN A 15 3.48 13.27 9.58
C GLN A 15 4.25 14.06 10.63
N ILE A 16 3.87 15.32 10.80
CA ILE A 16 4.37 16.19 11.86
C ILE A 16 3.16 16.64 12.67
N ILE A 17 3.09 16.23 13.94
CA ILE A 17 2.01 16.57 14.87
C ILE A 17 2.64 17.25 16.08
N ASP A 18 2.17 18.46 16.42
CA ASP A 18 2.70 19.26 17.54
C ASP A 18 4.23 19.45 17.52
N GLY A 19 4.83 19.47 16.32
CA GLY A 19 6.27 19.61 16.13
C GLY A 19 7.06 18.29 16.22
N GLU A 20 6.41 17.18 16.57
CA GLU A 20 7.01 15.84 16.57
C GLU A 20 6.80 15.16 15.21
N LYS A 21 7.87 14.54 14.70
CA LYS A 21 7.83 13.79 13.43
C LYS A 21 7.58 12.32 13.70
N GLU A 22 6.51 11.79 13.13
CA GLU A 22 6.18 10.37 13.15
C GLU A 22 6.27 9.78 11.74
N THR A 23 6.64 8.50 11.64
CA THR A 23 6.69 7.78 10.37
C THR A 23 6.13 6.37 10.54
N ILE A 24 5.13 6.04 9.73
CA ILE A 24 4.53 4.70 9.65
C ILE A 24 4.90 4.06 8.31
N LYS A 25 5.09 2.74 8.32
CA LYS A 25 5.46 1.96 7.12
C LYS A 25 4.56 0.74 7.01
N LEU A 26 3.90 0.60 5.86
CA LEU A 26 3.12 -0.58 5.47
C LEU A 26 3.86 -1.31 4.36
N THR A 27 4.03 -2.62 4.51
CA THR A 27 4.53 -3.50 3.44
C THR A 27 3.43 -4.50 3.09
N THR A 28 3.04 -4.54 1.82
CA THR A 28 1.90 -5.33 1.33
C THR A 28 2.17 -5.90 -0.06
N ALA A 29 1.43 -6.95 -0.43
CA ALA A 29 1.41 -7.43 -1.81
C ALA A 29 0.32 -6.67 -2.61
N GLY A 30 0.57 -6.40 -3.88
CA GLY A 30 -0.42 -5.76 -4.74
C GLY A 30 0.02 -5.67 -6.19
N ASP A 31 -0.74 -4.96 -7.01
CA ASP A 31 -0.54 -4.86 -8.44
C ASP A 31 -0.12 -3.44 -8.85
N PHE A 32 0.71 -3.36 -9.89
CA PHE A 32 1.02 -2.11 -10.59
C PHE A 32 0.47 -2.20 -12.02
N THR A 33 -0.53 -1.39 -12.34
CA THR A 33 -1.30 -1.53 -13.60
C THR A 33 -1.37 -0.21 -14.39
N PHE A 34 -1.48 -0.29 -15.71
CA PHE A 34 -1.71 0.85 -16.60
C PHE A 34 -3.09 0.75 -17.24
N GLU A 35 -3.96 1.71 -16.97
CA GLU A 35 -5.34 1.73 -17.44
C GLU A 35 -5.71 3.14 -17.90
N ASN A 36 -6.33 3.26 -19.07
CA ASN A 36 -6.82 4.54 -19.64
C ASN A 36 -5.78 5.68 -19.62
N GLY A 37 -4.51 5.39 -19.92
CA GLY A 37 -3.45 6.41 -19.92
C GLY A 37 -2.86 6.72 -18.55
N THR A 38 -3.28 6.03 -17.49
CA THR A 38 -2.90 6.30 -16.10
C THR A 38 -2.30 5.06 -15.43
N TRP A 39 -1.26 5.26 -14.60
CA TRP A 39 -0.68 4.20 -13.77
C TRP A 39 -1.36 4.12 -12.40
N TYR A 40 -1.62 2.91 -11.93
CA TYR A 40 -2.27 2.62 -10.66
C TYR A 40 -1.42 1.65 -9.83
N ILE A 41 -1.41 1.87 -8.51
CA ILE A 41 -0.97 0.89 -7.53
C ILE A 41 -2.22 0.41 -6.80
N ARG A 42 -2.48 -0.89 -6.81
CA ARG A 42 -3.62 -1.52 -6.12
C ARG A 42 -3.10 -2.44 -5.05
N TYR A 43 -3.60 -2.30 -3.83
CA TYR A 43 -3.29 -3.20 -2.73
C TYR A 43 -4.53 -3.30 -1.83
N ARG A 44 -4.64 -4.41 -1.10
CA ARG A 44 -5.67 -4.55 -0.06
C ARG A 44 -5.14 -3.90 1.21
N GLU A 45 -5.86 -2.93 1.72
CA GLU A 45 -5.69 -2.44 3.09
C GLU A 45 -6.42 -3.41 4.02
N TYR A 46 -5.74 -3.85 5.07
CA TYR A 46 -6.37 -4.58 6.16
C TYR A 46 -6.60 -3.56 7.26
N ASP A 47 -7.86 -3.34 7.63
CA ASP A 47 -8.17 -2.56 8.82
C ASP A 47 -7.55 -3.27 10.03
N ASN A 48 -6.65 -2.57 10.72
CA ASN A 48 -5.98 -3.08 11.93
C ASN A 48 -6.97 -3.37 13.08
N GLU A 49 -8.27 -3.11 12.91
CA GLU A 49 -9.32 -3.48 13.85
C GLU A 49 -9.72 -4.97 13.77
N THR A 50 -9.26 -5.71 12.75
CA THR A 50 -9.46 -7.17 12.65
C THR A 50 -8.22 -7.90 12.11
N PRO A 51 -7.25 -8.24 12.97
CA PRO A 51 -6.00 -8.89 12.57
C PRO A 51 -6.10 -10.42 12.38
N GLU A 52 -7.29 -11.03 12.50
CA GLU A 52 -7.49 -12.47 12.36
C GLU A 52 -8.28 -12.84 11.11
N ILE A 53 -7.64 -12.81 9.95
CA ILE A 53 -8.03 -13.75 8.88
C ILE A 53 -6.76 -14.19 8.15
N PHE A 54 -6.29 -15.39 8.53
CA PHE A 54 -5.19 -16.11 7.87
C PHE A 54 -5.59 -16.57 6.47
#